data_AF-A0AAU5L4C7-F1
#
_entry.id   AF-A0AAU5L4C7-F1
#
_cell.length_a   1.000
_cell.length_b   1.000
_cell.length_c   1.000
_cell.angle_alpha   90.00
_cell.angle_beta   90.00
_cell.angle_gamma   90.00
#
_symmetry.space_group_name_H-M   'P 1'
#
loop_
_entity.id
_entity.type
_entity.pdbx_description
1 polymer ?
#
loop_
_entity_poly.entity_id
_entity_poly.type
_entity_poly.pdbx_seq_one_letter_code
_entity_poly.pdbx_strand_id
1 'polypeptide(L)'
;MEQQEYAAGTTRVAGGTSDGRTGGAGQGTTVAVVAVREAGPDAPQGTGGAVLSPDPGLLRLAHWFAEADPGTADDLCVATFGLYPARHFGVPAEPVTGPEAAAGDAVSWWHGPTAHAPAALRVREPRPARRQRRARRDEGALPVIRSGAKPGLPGKHRKPEPARSAAGAQDRSAAAERRIAARLLLAHPLVTASGPHADGFPLIRRHRDWLTGQFDTLLGYRLVVGPWHARLYKAGLGPGAARRLQHPGTGAPFTPGGYAQLALALSLLVDAPERLPLGPLLAAMRDAAPGPATTPADLAMALAALADWQVLGEIPADRSADGVVLTVDRELARAVPAGPPALADDAADLIRRAAGAEPGTAVRRRLAETPAVLAADLPADQRDWLDLHRRTGPAALAEFLGLEAELRAEGVALLDPADELTDLALPGAGTLAQAALLLVERLVEEVRPLPGEATGADVPIPDALIDGVLGDIADEYGLPAGWRRDYLADRTALRRDALDLLHRMGLIAPTPRGTRPPGWLLRAPAARFAPAPDLRPAPGTGRHSRRETPVAAPAGPRAERRA
;
A
#
# COMPACT_ATOMS: atom_id res chain seq x y z
N MET A 1 61.67 -5.25 22.56
CA MET A 1 62.12 -3.85 22.51
C MET A 1 62.24 -3.52 21.03
N GLU A 2 61.17 -2.97 20.44
CA GLU A 2 60.95 -1.51 20.30
C GLU A 2 62.02 -0.90 19.40
N GLN A 3 61.75 -0.11 18.36
CA GLN A 3 60.59 0.61 17.84
C GLN A 3 60.97 1.07 16.41
N GLN A 4 59.96 1.22 15.52
CA GLN A 4 59.73 2.34 14.55
C GLN A 4 60.89 2.81 13.61
N GLU A 5 60.71 3.28 12.36
CA GLU A 5 59.59 4.01 11.76
C GLU A 5 59.73 4.10 10.22
N TYR A 6 58.58 4.23 9.56
CA TYR A 6 58.20 4.84 8.26
C TYR A 6 59.24 5.33 7.22
N ALA A 7 58.99 5.02 5.93
CA ALA A 7 58.45 5.96 4.91
C ALA A 7 58.59 5.43 3.46
N ALA A 8 57.50 5.54 2.66
CA ALA A 8 57.42 5.76 1.19
C ALA A 8 56.02 5.33 0.71
N GLY A 9 55.32 5.97 -0.22
CA GLY A 9 55.60 7.12 -1.07
C GLY A 9 54.36 7.37 -1.92
N THR A 10 54.02 8.64 -2.14
CA THR A 10 52.90 9.12 -2.94
C THR A 10 53.30 9.28 -4.41
N THR A 11 52.40 8.99 -5.34
CA THR A 11 52.57 9.30 -6.78
C THR A 11 51.35 10.06 -7.32
N ARG A 12 51.65 11.20 -7.93
CA ARG A 12 50.76 12.14 -8.64
C ARG A 12 50.23 11.56 -9.96
N VAL A 13 49.06 12.04 -10.40
CA VAL A 13 48.75 12.28 -11.83
C VAL A 13 48.06 13.65 -11.99
N ALA A 14 48.30 14.24 -13.16
CA ALA A 14 48.29 15.66 -13.52
C ALA A 14 46.91 16.32 -13.73
N GLY A 15 46.90 17.66 -13.61
CA GLY A 15 45.79 18.53 -14.00
C GLY A 15 45.87 18.99 -15.46
N GLY A 16 44.71 19.33 -16.01
CA GLY A 16 44.52 20.02 -17.28
C GLY A 16 43.37 21.02 -17.15
N THR A 17 43.63 22.25 -17.60
CA THR A 17 42.84 23.47 -17.37
C THR A 17 41.60 23.56 -18.25
N SER A 18 40.63 24.33 -17.75
CA SER A 18 39.32 24.69 -18.28
C SER A 18 39.29 25.41 -19.64
N ASP A 19 38.26 25.12 -20.45
CA ASP A 19 37.64 26.13 -21.31
C ASP A 19 36.18 25.78 -21.66
N GLY A 20 35.34 26.81 -21.85
CA GLY A 20 34.22 26.78 -22.79
C GLY A 20 32.83 26.23 -22.40
N ARG A 21 31.87 27.15 -22.30
CA ARG A 21 30.41 27.03 -22.10
C ARG A 21 29.58 26.06 -22.99
N THR A 22 28.48 25.61 -22.36
CA THR A 22 27.07 25.39 -22.80
C THR A 22 26.67 24.18 -23.66
N GLY A 23 25.78 23.37 -23.07
CA GLY A 23 24.63 22.77 -23.74
C GLY A 23 24.64 21.24 -23.81
N GLY A 24 23.64 20.59 -23.19
CA GLY A 24 23.27 19.21 -23.53
C GLY A 24 22.95 18.33 -22.32
N ALA A 25 21.66 18.07 -22.12
CA ALA A 25 21.15 17.02 -21.26
C ALA A 25 21.71 15.65 -21.70
N GLY A 26 22.23 14.88 -20.76
CA GLY A 26 22.78 13.54 -21.00
C GLY A 26 22.43 12.61 -19.85
N GLN A 27 21.66 11.58 -20.17
CA GLN A 27 21.27 10.50 -19.27
C GLN A 27 22.50 9.75 -18.74
N GLY A 28 22.56 9.56 -17.42
CA GLY A 28 23.56 8.74 -16.76
C GLY A 28 23.09 7.29 -16.61
N THR A 29 23.35 6.46 -17.61
CA THR A 29 23.35 5.00 -17.46
C THR A 29 24.63 4.59 -16.74
N THR A 30 24.54 4.33 -15.42
CA THR A 30 25.64 3.72 -14.68
C THR A 30 25.73 2.24 -15.02
N VAL A 31 26.74 1.90 -15.84
CA VAL A 31 27.17 0.53 -16.11
C VAL A 31 27.84 -0.02 -14.84
N ALA A 32 27.20 -1.01 -14.21
CA ALA A 32 27.82 -1.77 -13.14
C ALA A 32 28.93 -2.66 -13.73
N VAL A 33 30.17 -2.46 -13.28
CA VAL A 33 31.30 -3.32 -13.63
C VAL A 33 31.16 -4.62 -12.84
N VAL A 34 30.81 -5.70 -13.54
CA VAL A 34 30.83 -7.07 -13.00
C VAL A 34 32.29 -7.54 -12.94
N ALA A 35 32.83 -7.68 -11.73
CA ALA A 35 34.09 -8.37 -11.53
C ALA A 35 33.86 -9.88 -11.61
N VAL A 36 34.21 -10.48 -12.74
CA VAL A 36 34.20 -11.94 -12.93
C VAL A 36 35.42 -12.53 -12.22
N ARG A 37 35.19 -13.36 -11.20
CA ARG A 37 36.21 -14.24 -10.62
C ARG A 37 36.21 -15.55 -11.40
N GLU A 38 37.32 -15.88 -12.05
CA GLU A 38 37.51 -17.18 -12.69
C GLU A 38 37.59 -18.30 -11.64
N ALA A 39 36.83 -19.37 -11.86
CA ALA A 39 36.83 -20.56 -11.02
C ALA A 39 37.88 -21.57 -11.53
N GLY A 40 38.82 -21.97 -10.66
CA GLY A 40 39.73 -23.09 -10.89
C GLY A 40 39.05 -24.44 -10.60
N PRO A 41 39.59 -25.56 -11.14
CA PRO A 41 38.89 -26.85 -11.17
C PRO A 41 38.80 -27.54 -9.81
N ASP A 42 37.71 -28.29 -9.65
CA ASP A 42 37.24 -29.00 -8.46
C ASP A 42 38.30 -29.84 -7.74
N ALA A 43 38.43 -29.58 -6.44
CA ALA A 43 39.08 -30.44 -5.46
C ALA A 43 38.01 -30.94 -4.45
N PRO A 44 38.16 -32.15 -3.87
CA PRO A 44 37.09 -32.83 -3.16
C PRO A 44 36.64 -32.05 -1.91
N GLN A 45 35.34 -31.83 -1.80
CA GLN A 45 34.70 -31.08 -0.72
C GLN A 45 34.81 -31.83 0.61
N GLY A 46 35.80 -31.46 1.42
CA GLY A 46 35.76 -31.66 2.86
C GLY A 46 34.70 -30.75 3.48
N THR A 47 34.03 -31.22 4.54
CA THR A 47 33.04 -30.51 5.35
C THR A 47 33.67 -29.34 6.13
N GLY A 48 34.26 -28.37 5.43
CA GLY A 48 34.59 -27.07 5.98
C GLY A 48 33.29 -26.26 6.10
N GLY A 49 32.93 -25.85 7.32
CA GLY A 49 31.76 -25.00 7.55
C GLY A 49 31.84 -23.77 6.64
N ALA A 50 30.84 -23.58 5.78
CA ALA A 50 30.76 -22.41 4.93
C ALA A 50 30.76 -21.17 5.84
N VAL A 51 31.82 -20.37 5.77
CA VAL A 51 31.92 -19.11 6.51
C VAL A 51 30.91 -18.16 5.87
N LEU A 52 29.80 -17.89 6.57
CA LEU A 52 28.82 -16.90 6.14
C LEU A 52 29.43 -15.52 6.36
N SER A 53 29.52 -14.73 5.29
CA SER A 53 29.96 -13.33 5.36
C SER A 53 28.73 -12.44 5.16
N PRO A 54 28.45 -11.50 6.09
CA PRO A 54 27.30 -10.63 5.95
C PRO A 54 27.55 -9.56 4.88
N ASP A 55 26.55 -9.29 4.05
CA ASP A 55 26.53 -8.11 3.20
C ASP A 55 26.62 -6.84 4.08
N PRO A 56 27.62 -5.97 3.86
CA PRO A 56 27.87 -4.83 4.75
C PRO A 56 26.75 -3.79 4.74
N GLY A 57 26.03 -3.67 3.62
CA GLY A 57 24.90 -2.76 3.50
C GLY A 57 23.70 -3.24 4.33
N LEU A 58 23.33 -4.50 4.19
CA LEU A 58 22.23 -5.11 4.95
C LEU A 58 22.57 -5.27 6.44
N LEU A 59 23.83 -5.49 6.79
CA LEU A 59 24.28 -5.48 8.18
C LEU A 59 24.15 -4.09 8.80
N ARG A 60 24.49 -3.03 8.06
CA ARG A 60 24.27 -1.65 8.50
C ARG A 60 22.78 -1.35 8.69
N LEU A 61 21.94 -1.81 7.76
CA LEU A 61 20.49 -1.70 7.88
C LEU A 61 19.95 -2.39 9.14
N ALA A 62 20.50 -3.55 9.51
CA ALA A 62 20.12 -4.25 10.74
C ALA A 62 20.41 -3.41 12.00
N HIS A 63 21.53 -2.67 12.01
CA HIS A 63 21.83 -1.71 13.09
C HIS A 63 20.82 -0.56 13.14
N TRP A 64 20.48 0.01 11.98
CA TRP A 64 19.48 1.07 11.92
C TRP A 64 18.11 0.63 12.43
N PHE A 65 17.68 -0.59 12.14
CA PHE A 65 16.44 -1.13 12.71
C PHE A 65 16.53 -1.33 14.24
N ALA A 66 17.68 -1.77 14.76
CA ALA A 66 17.85 -1.99 16.19
C ALA A 66 17.80 -0.69 17.00
N GLU A 67 18.20 0.44 16.41
CA GLU A 67 18.22 1.77 17.03
C GLU A 67 16.92 2.58 16.78
N ALA A 68 16.10 2.18 15.82
CA ALA A 68 14.89 2.90 15.43
C ALA A 68 13.74 2.72 16.44
N ASP A 69 12.96 3.80 16.64
CA ASP A 69 11.63 3.66 17.24
C ASP A 69 10.67 2.92 16.28
N PRO A 70 9.55 2.36 16.76
CA PRO A 70 8.64 1.56 15.93
C PRO A 70 8.13 2.27 14.67
N GLY A 71 7.85 3.57 14.73
CA GLY A 71 7.35 4.32 13.57
C GLY A 71 8.42 4.49 12.50
N THR A 72 9.63 4.87 12.93
CA THR A 72 10.80 4.96 12.03
C THR A 72 11.17 3.61 11.44
N ALA A 73 11.06 2.52 12.21
CA ALA A 73 11.31 1.16 11.72
C ALA A 73 10.32 0.77 10.61
N ASP A 74 9.03 1.13 10.74
CA ASP A 74 8.05 0.84 9.68
C ASP A 74 8.29 1.67 8.41
N ASP A 75 8.69 2.94 8.53
CA ASP A 75 9.08 3.77 7.39
C ASP A 75 10.35 3.23 6.71
N LEU A 76 11.33 2.78 7.49
CA LEU A 76 12.57 2.18 7.01
C LEU A 76 12.33 0.84 6.29
N CYS A 77 11.39 0.03 6.80
CA CYS A 77 10.93 -1.20 6.16
C CYS A 77 10.31 -0.92 4.78
N VAL A 78 9.43 0.09 4.69
CA VAL A 78 8.84 0.56 3.44
C VAL A 78 9.90 1.02 2.45
N ALA A 79 10.85 1.85 2.90
CA ALA A 79 11.93 2.39 2.08
C ALA A 79 12.88 1.30 1.55
N THR A 80 13.15 0.29 2.38
CA THR A 80 14.11 -0.78 2.04
C THR A 80 13.46 -1.87 1.21
N PHE A 81 12.32 -2.40 1.64
CA PHE A 81 11.74 -3.59 1.05
C PHE A 81 10.63 -3.28 0.06
N GLY A 82 9.78 -2.27 0.28
CA GLY A 82 8.68 -2.00 -0.65
C GLY A 82 7.74 -3.21 -0.88
N LEU A 83 7.71 -4.17 0.05
CA LEU A 83 6.92 -5.41 -0.02
C LEU A 83 5.62 -5.25 0.76
N TYR A 84 4.78 -4.32 0.30
CA TYR A 84 3.49 -4.04 0.92
C TYR A 84 2.41 -3.78 -0.15
N PRO A 85 1.13 -4.08 0.15
CA PRO A 85 0.00 -3.80 -0.72
C PRO A 85 -0.38 -2.31 -0.72
N ALA A 86 -1.03 -1.86 -1.79
CA ALA A 86 -1.67 -0.55 -1.83
C ALA A 86 -2.90 -0.52 -0.90
N ARG A 87 -3.45 0.66 -0.61
CA ARG A 87 -4.69 0.79 0.16
C ARG A 87 -5.66 1.71 -0.55
N HIS A 88 -6.90 1.25 -0.69
CA HIS A 88 -7.98 1.96 -1.39
C HIS A 88 -9.28 1.80 -0.63
N PHE A 89 -10.21 2.74 -0.83
CA PHE A 89 -11.59 2.56 -0.38
C PHE A 89 -12.34 1.66 -1.36
N GLY A 90 -13.14 0.73 -0.85
CA GLY A 90 -13.71 -0.33 -1.69
C GLY A 90 -15.08 -0.04 -2.36
N VAL A 91 -15.85 0.96 -1.90
CA VAL A 91 -17.27 1.11 -2.34
C VAL A 91 -17.53 2.49 -2.93
N PRO A 92 -17.98 2.66 -4.19
CA PRO A 92 -18.34 3.98 -4.74
C PRO A 92 -19.32 4.76 -3.85
N ALA A 93 -19.32 6.09 -3.97
CA ALA A 93 -20.37 6.90 -3.39
C ALA A 93 -21.68 6.73 -4.20
N GLU A 94 -22.84 6.94 -3.56
CA GLU A 94 -24.11 6.95 -4.29
C GLU A 94 -24.14 8.09 -5.31
N PRO A 95 -24.58 7.84 -6.56
CA PRO A 95 -24.63 8.88 -7.58
C PRO A 95 -25.67 9.93 -7.21
N VAL A 96 -25.25 11.20 -7.14
CA VAL A 96 -26.15 12.31 -6.83
C VAL A 96 -27.02 12.63 -8.04
N THR A 97 -28.32 12.77 -7.79
CA THR A 97 -29.27 13.30 -8.77
C THR A 97 -29.67 14.72 -8.35
N GLY A 98 -29.39 15.73 -9.19
CA GLY A 98 -29.76 17.13 -8.91
C GLY A 98 -28.63 18.15 -9.09
N PRO A 99 -28.82 19.41 -8.62
CA PRO A 99 -27.89 20.53 -8.86
C PRO A 99 -26.50 20.36 -8.20
N GLU A 100 -26.37 19.51 -7.18
CA GLU A 100 -25.08 19.13 -6.59
C GLU A 100 -24.18 18.35 -7.56
N ALA A 101 -24.76 17.63 -8.54
CA ALA A 101 -24.00 17.01 -9.62
C ALA A 101 -23.26 18.04 -10.50
N ALA A 102 -23.71 19.30 -10.53
CA ALA A 102 -23.08 20.37 -11.28
C ALA A 102 -21.85 20.98 -10.58
N ALA A 103 -21.71 20.79 -9.26
CA ALA A 103 -20.54 21.24 -8.48
C ALA A 103 -19.36 20.24 -8.56
N GLY A 104 -19.60 19.01 -9.04
CA GLY A 104 -18.63 18.03 -9.53
C GLY A 104 -17.43 17.79 -8.62
N ASP A 105 -16.30 18.43 -8.94
CA ASP A 105 -14.99 18.18 -8.33
C ASP A 105 -14.67 19.11 -7.14
N ALA A 106 -15.50 20.14 -6.93
CA ALA A 106 -15.32 21.16 -5.89
C ALA A 106 -16.18 20.91 -4.64
N VAL A 107 -16.95 19.82 -4.62
CA VAL A 107 -17.76 19.45 -3.46
C VAL A 107 -16.85 18.87 -2.38
N SER A 108 -16.99 19.36 -1.16
CA SER A 108 -16.28 18.85 0.02
C SER A 108 -16.71 17.41 0.34
N TRP A 109 -15.79 16.58 0.86
CA TRP A 109 -16.20 15.28 1.42
C TRP A 109 -17.19 15.42 2.58
N TRP A 110 -17.15 16.52 3.35
CA TRP A 110 -18.05 16.75 4.48
C TRP A 110 -19.52 16.87 4.07
N HIS A 111 -19.77 17.40 2.87
CA HIS A 111 -21.11 17.77 2.40
C HIS A 111 -21.53 17.09 1.11
N GLY A 112 -20.66 16.30 0.50
CA GLY A 112 -20.93 15.65 -0.76
C GLY A 112 -21.55 14.25 -0.63
N PRO A 113 -21.77 13.58 -1.78
CA PRO A 113 -22.26 12.19 -1.82
C PRO A 113 -21.45 11.25 -0.93
N THR A 114 -22.14 10.35 -0.24
CA THR A 114 -21.54 9.40 0.68
C THR A 114 -21.65 7.97 0.13
N ALA A 115 -20.83 7.08 0.67
CA ALA A 115 -20.88 5.62 0.43
C ALA A 115 -21.46 4.89 1.65
N HIS A 116 -22.19 5.62 2.49
CA HIS A 116 -22.75 5.09 3.72
C HIS A 116 -23.73 3.97 3.38
N ALA A 117 -23.44 2.80 3.92
CA ALA A 117 -24.41 1.75 4.05
C ALA A 117 -24.38 1.36 5.53
N PRO A 118 -25.51 1.38 6.25
CA PRO A 118 -25.54 1.14 7.69
C PRO A 118 -24.72 -0.10 8.06
N ALA A 119 -23.73 0.06 8.95
CA ALA A 119 -22.82 -1.03 9.32
C ALA A 119 -23.59 -2.29 9.81
N ALA A 120 -24.72 -2.05 10.51
CA ALA A 120 -25.63 -3.08 11.00
C ALA A 120 -26.31 -3.93 9.90
N LEU A 121 -26.44 -3.41 8.67
CA LEU A 121 -27.03 -4.16 7.55
C LEU A 121 -26.04 -5.13 6.89
N ARG A 122 -24.75 -5.05 7.19
CA ARG A 122 -23.72 -5.95 6.62
C ARG A 122 -23.55 -7.27 7.38
N VAL A 123 -24.43 -7.56 8.34
CA VAL A 123 -24.45 -8.81 9.13
C VAL A 123 -24.74 -10.06 8.28
N ARG A 124 -25.13 -9.93 7.02
CA ARG A 124 -25.59 -11.07 6.22
C ARG A 124 -25.09 -11.06 4.79
N GLU A 125 -23.78 -11.14 4.63
CA GLU A 125 -23.14 -11.98 3.61
C GLU A 125 -21.64 -11.97 3.88
N PRO A 126 -21.04 -13.07 4.39
CA PRO A 126 -19.62 -13.26 4.17
C PRO A 126 -19.44 -13.39 2.66
N ARG A 127 -19.07 -12.29 2.00
CA ARG A 127 -18.30 -12.44 0.76
C ARG A 127 -17.13 -13.33 1.18
N PRO A 128 -16.95 -14.51 0.56
CA PRO A 128 -15.77 -15.28 0.88
C PRO A 128 -14.62 -14.32 0.64
N ALA A 129 -13.85 -14.02 1.69
CA ALA A 129 -12.47 -13.63 1.48
C ALA A 129 -11.98 -14.66 0.48
N ARG A 130 -11.69 -14.24 -0.75
CA ARG A 130 -10.95 -15.07 -1.69
C ARG A 130 -9.56 -15.17 -1.06
N ARG A 131 -9.47 -15.96 0.01
CA ARG A 131 -8.30 -16.78 0.29
C ARG A 131 -8.14 -17.53 -1.02
N GLN A 132 -7.23 -17.03 -1.85
CA GLN A 132 -6.69 -17.82 -2.94
C GLN A 132 -6.34 -19.15 -2.27
N ARG A 133 -7.12 -20.18 -2.65
CA ARG A 133 -7.06 -21.47 -1.99
C ARG A 133 -5.59 -21.87 -2.01
N ARG A 134 -5.03 -22.19 -0.84
CA ARG A 134 -3.92 -23.13 -0.79
C ARG A 134 -4.44 -24.38 -1.51
N ALA A 135 -4.05 -24.53 -2.77
CA ALA A 135 -4.39 -25.70 -3.56
C ALA A 135 -3.63 -26.86 -2.93
N ARG A 136 -4.31 -27.58 -2.02
CA ARG A 136 -3.97 -29.00 -1.82
C ARG A 136 -4.17 -29.66 -3.18
N ARG A 137 -3.07 -30.17 -3.74
CA ARG A 137 -3.11 -31.18 -4.78
C ARG A 137 -4.05 -32.29 -4.33
N ASP A 138 -5.12 -32.50 -5.09
CA ASP A 138 -5.72 -33.82 -5.21
C ASP A 138 -5.54 -34.24 -6.66
N GLU A 139 -4.74 -35.29 -6.84
CA GLU A 139 -4.60 -36.03 -8.09
C GLU A 139 -5.89 -36.82 -8.32
N GLY A 140 -6.63 -36.56 -9.41
CA GLY A 140 -7.75 -37.42 -9.79
C GLY A 140 -8.79 -36.80 -10.71
N ALA A 141 -8.77 -37.23 -11.97
CA ALA A 141 -9.90 -37.32 -12.91
C ALA A 141 -10.66 -36.04 -13.33
N LEU A 142 -10.40 -35.59 -14.57
CA LEU A 142 -11.32 -34.75 -15.34
C LEU A 142 -12.31 -35.62 -16.13
N PRO A 143 -13.64 -35.45 -16.01
CA PRO A 143 -14.58 -35.96 -17.00
C PRO A 143 -14.76 -34.97 -18.16
N VAL A 144 -14.60 -35.50 -19.37
CA VAL A 144 -14.90 -34.84 -20.65
C VAL A 144 -16.41 -34.57 -20.73
N ILE A 145 -16.83 -33.30 -20.68
CA ILE A 145 -18.20 -32.90 -21.01
C ILE A 145 -18.28 -32.67 -22.52
N ARG A 146 -18.96 -33.58 -23.23
CA ARG A 146 -19.34 -33.42 -24.64
C ARG A 146 -20.58 -32.50 -24.72
N SER A 147 -20.41 -31.33 -25.34
CA SER A 147 -21.52 -30.42 -25.66
C SER A 147 -22.38 -31.01 -26.78
N GLY A 148 -23.65 -31.27 -26.48
CA GLY A 148 -24.66 -31.69 -27.45
C GLY A 148 -25.46 -30.49 -27.95
N ALA A 149 -25.16 -30.01 -29.16
CA ALA A 149 -25.97 -29.03 -29.87
C ALA A 149 -26.79 -29.72 -30.98
N LYS A 150 -28.12 -29.53 -30.96
CA LYS A 150 -29.05 -30.02 -32.00
C LYS A 150 -28.99 -29.13 -33.25
N PRO A 151 -29.15 -29.68 -34.47
CA PRO A 151 -29.09 -28.93 -35.72
C PRO A 151 -30.43 -28.22 -36.01
N GLY A 152 -30.39 -26.89 -36.16
CA GLY A 152 -31.49 -26.05 -36.65
C GLY A 152 -31.12 -25.35 -37.96
N LEU A 153 -32.10 -25.16 -38.82
CA LEU A 153 -32.06 -24.80 -40.25
C LEU A 153 -31.28 -23.50 -40.64
N PRO A 154 -30.82 -23.39 -41.91
CA PRO A 154 -29.90 -22.34 -42.34
C PRO A 154 -30.62 -21.02 -42.64
N GLY A 155 -30.43 -20.04 -41.74
CA GLY A 155 -30.82 -18.64 -41.94
C GLY A 155 -29.80 -17.88 -42.77
N LYS A 156 -30.30 -17.08 -43.73
CA LYS A 156 -29.56 -16.33 -44.75
C LYS A 156 -28.34 -15.56 -44.21
N HIS A 157 -27.21 -15.74 -44.90
CA HIS A 157 -25.93 -15.08 -44.68
C HIS A 157 -26.04 -13.55 -44.65
N ARG A 158 -25.94 -12.96 -43.46
CA ARG A 158 -25.31 -11.65 -43.31
C ARG A 158 -23.82 -11.92 -43.08
N LYS A 159 -23.00 -11.59 -44.07
CA LYS A 159 -21.53 -11.68 -44.00
C LYS A 159 -21.08 -10.95 -42.73
N PRO A 160 -20.55 -11.62 -41.69
CA PRO A 160 -20.01 -10.90 -40.55
C PRO A 160 -18.81 -10.11 -41.07
N GLU A 161 -18.67 -8.86 -40.64
CA GLU A 161 -17.43 -8.09 -40.78
C GLU A 161 -16.49 -8.65 -39.70
N PRO A 162 -15.59 -9.61 -39.99
CA PRO A 162 -15.01 -10.46 -38.93
C PRO A 162 -13.72 -9.89 -38.35
N ALA A 163 -13.06 -8.97 -39.04
CA ALA A 163 -11.70 -8.56 -38.70
C ALA A 163 -11.64 -7.42 -37.67
N ARG A 164 -12.55 -6.43 -37.74
CA ARG A 164 -12.54 -5.27 -36.84
C ARG A 164 -13.10 -5.59 -35.45
N SER A 165 -14.10 -6.47 -35.35
CA SER A 165 -14.69 -6.86 -34.06
C SER A 165 -13.82 -7.84 -33.27
N ALA A 166 -13.13 -8.76 -33.97
CA ALA A 166 -12.19 -9.70 -33.37
C ALA A 166 -10.92 -9.00 -32.86
N ALA A 167 -10.32 -8.12 -33.66
CA ALA A 167 -9.17 -7.32 -33.24
C ALA A 167 -9.49 -6.48 -32.00
N GLY A 168 -10.63 -5.77 -32.00
CA GLY A 168 -11.06 -5.01 -30.83
C GLY A 168 -11.39 -5.88 -29.60
N ALA A 169 -11.86 -7.12 -29.79
CA ALA A 169 -12.07 -8.06 -28.69
C ALA A 169 -10.74 -8.57 -28.10
N GLN A 170 -9.74 -8.84 -28.94
CA GLN A 170 -8.40 -9.22 -28.51
C GLN A 170 -7.68 -8.08 -27.79
N ASP A 171 -7.81 -6.83 -28.26
CA ASP A 171 -7.26 -5.67 -27.58
C ASP A 171 -7.89 -5.44 -26.20
N ARG A 172 -9.22 -5.59 -26.09
CA ARG A 172 -9.92 -5.53 -24.80
C ARG A 172 -9.49 -6.65 -23.85
N SER A 173 -9.32 -7.87 -24.38
CA SER A 173 -8.82 -9.01 -23.60
C SER A 173 -7.40 -8.74 -23.09
N ALA A 174 -6.52 -8.23 -23.95
CA ALA A 174 -5.15 -7.88 -23.57
C ALA A 174 -5.12 -6.72 -22.55
N ALA A 175 -6.00 -5.73 -22.66
CA ALA A 175 -6.13 -4.67 -21.66
C ALA A 175 -6.61 -5.20 -20.29
N ALA A 176 -7.59 -6.10 -20.28
CA ALA A 176 -8.07 -6.72 -19.05
C ALA A 176 -6.98 -7.58 -18.37
N GLU A 177 -6.26 -8.39 -19.16
CA GLU A 177 -5.13 -9.18 -18.69
C GLU A 177 -4.01 -8.32 -18.10
N ARG A 178 -3.64 -7.24 -18.79
CA ARG A 178 -2.65 -6.27 -18.31
C ARG A 178 -3.06 -5.63 -16.99
N ARG A 179 -4.33 -5.26 -16.86
CA ARG A 179 -4.89 -4.72 -15.61
C ARG A 179 -4.80 -5.74 -14.47
N ILE A 180 -5.19 -7.00 -14.71
CA ILE A 180 -5.11 -8.06 -13.71
C ILE A 180 -3.66 -8.24 -13.24
N ALA A 181 -2.70 -8.31 -14.17
CA ALA A 181 -1.29 -8.46 -13.83
C ALA A 181 -0.73 -7.24 -13.08
N ALA A 182 -1.10 -6.02 -13.49
CA ALA A 182 -0.69 -4.79 -12.82
C ALA A 182 -1.24 -4.71 -11.38
N ARG A 183 -2.52 -5.04 -11.18
CA ARG A 183 -3.14 -5.10 -9.86
C ARG A 183 -2.46 -6.13 -8.97
N LEU A 184 -2.17 -7.31 -9.51
CA LEU A 184 -1.47 -8.36 -8.77
C LEU A 184 -0.07 -7.89 -8.30
N LEU A 185 0.70 -7.24 -9.16
CA LEU A 185 2.03 -6.71 -8.81
C LEU A 185 1.94 -5.56 -7.79
N LEU A 186 0.89 -4.74 -7.85
CA LEU A 186 0.70 -3.64 -6.90
C LEU A 186 0.23 -4.15 -5.53
N ALA A 187 -0.59 -5.21 -5.47
CA ALA A 187 -0.98 -5.87 -4.23
C ALA A 187 0.16 -6.72 -3.64
N HIS A 188 0.90 -7.41 -4.51
CA HIS A 188 1.97 -8.35 -4.16
C HIS A 188 3.24 -8.01 -4.95
N PRO A 189 4.10 -7.12 -4.42
CA PRO A 189 5.27 -6.63 -5.16
C PRO A 189 6.37 -7.68 -5.40
N LEU A 190 6.19 -8.90 -4.89
CA LEU A 190 6.98 -10.08 -5.20
C LEU A 190 6.02 -11.24 -5.53
N VAL A 191 6.07 -11.73 -6.76
CA VAL A 191 5.29 -12.88 -7.23
C VAL A 191 6.25 -13.95 -7.73
N THR A 192 6.20 -15.14 -7.16
CA THR A 192 7.05 -16.27 -7.58
C THR A 192 6.24 -17.31 -8.37
N ALA A 193 6.92 -18.15 -9.13
CA ALA A 193 6.33 -19.22 -9.93
C ALA A 193 5.78 -20.40 -9.10
N SER A 194 6.13 -20.49 -7.82
CA SER A 194 5.74 -21.57 -6.90
C SER A 194 5.00 -21.09 -5.66
N GLY A 195 4.84 -19.77 -5.51
CA GLY A 195 4.25 -19.12 -4.35
C GLY A 195 2.72 -19.07 -4.34
N PRO A 196 2.13 -18.39 -3.35
CA PRO A 196 0.67 -18.27 -3.22
C PRO A 196 -0.01 -17.61 -4.42
N HIS A 197 0.74 -16.84 -5.21
CA HIS A 197 0.25 -16.10 -6.39
C HIS A 197 0.80 -16.63 -7.72
N ALA A 198 1.28 -17.88 -7.73
CA ALA A 198 1.90 -18.51 -8.90
C ALA A 198 1.00 -18.51 -10.14
N ASP A 199 -0.31 -18.65 -9.97
CA ASP A 199 -1.29 -18.66 -11.08
C ASP A 199 -1.27 -17.36 -11.91
N GLY A 200 -0.89 -16.23 -11.30
CA GLY A 200 -0.78 -14.94 -11.98
C GLY A 200 0.57 -14.70 -12.67
N PHE A 201 1.61 -15.48 -12.34
CA PHE A 201 2.96 -15.29 -12.87
C PHE A 201 3.07 -15.46 -14.40
N PRO A 202 2.41 -16.44 -15.05
CA PRO A 202 2.40 -16.55 -16.52
C PRO A 202 1.85 -15.30 -17.20
N LEU A 203 0.85 -14.66 -16.60
CA LEU A 203 0.22 -13.45 -17.12
C LEU A 203 1.19 -12.26 -17.07
N ILE A 204 1.92 -12.10 -15.95
CA ILE A 204 2.97 -11.10 -15.80
C ILE A 204 4.06 -11.31 -16.85
N ARG A 205 4.54 -12.55 -17.02
CA ARG A 205 5.57 -12.87 -18.03
C ARG A 205 5.13 -12.55 -19.46
N ARG A 206 3.86 -12.84 -19.79
CA ARG A 206 3.29 -12.55 -21.11
C ARG A 206 3.27 -11.07 -21.45
N HIS A 207 3.00 -10.21 -20.46
CA HIS A 207 2.86 -8.76 -20.63
C HIS A 207 4.04 -7.95 -20.08
N ARG A 208 5.20 -8.59 -19.81
CA ARG A 208 6.31 -7.99 -19.07
C ARG A 208 6.81 -6.68 -19.67
N ASP A 209 6.99 -6.60 -20.98
CA ASP A 209 7.63 -5.43 -21.61
C ASP A 209 6.72 -4.19 -21.48
N TRP A 210 5.41 -4.40 -21.67
CA TRP A 210 4.42 -3.35 -21.45
C TRP A 210 4.29 -2.98 -19.97
N LEU A 211 4.24 -3.97 -19.06
CA LEU A 211 4.14 -3.71 -17.62
C LEU A 211 5.34 -2.93 -17.11
N THR A 212 6.56 -3.31 -17.51
CA THR A 212 7.79 -2.61 -17.14
C THR A 212 7.77 -1.16 -17.61
N GLY A 213 7.43 -0.91 -18.88
CA GLY A 213 7.32 0.46 -19.39
C GLY A 213 6.24 1.28 -18.69
N GLN A 214 5.09 0.66 -18.37
CA GLN A 214 3.96 1.36 -17.76
C GLN A 214 4.20 1.70 -16.28
N PHE A 215 4.77 0.79 -15.50
CA PHE A 215 5.15 1.06 -14.10
C PHE A 215 6.25 2.12 -13.99
N ASP A 216 7.24 2.08 -14.88
CA ASP A 216 8.29 3.08 -14.94
C ASP A 216 7.73 4.46 -15.32
N THR A 217 6.94 4.53 -16.40
CA THR A 217 6.39 5.81 -16.88
C THR A 217 5.44 6.47 -15.88
N LEU A 218 4.51 5.70 -15.29
CA LEU A 218 3.51 6.27 -14.39
C LEU A 218 4.02 6.46 -12.97
N LEU A 219 4.76 5.49 -12.44
CA LEU A 219 5.11 5.44 -11.02
C LEU A 219 6.62 5.50 -10.77
N GLY A 220 7.46 5.45 -11.80
CA GLY A 220 8.90 5.34 -11.65
C GLY A 220 9.30 4.08 -10.88
N TYR A 221 8.51 3.00 -10.99
CA TYR A 221 8.79 1.73 -10.34
C TYR A 221 9.45 0.77 -11.31
N ARG A 222 10.60 0.25 -10.91
CA ARG A 222 11.32 -0.76 -11.67
C ARG A 222 10.61 -2.10 -11.50
N LEU A 223 10.23 -2.74 -12.61
CA LEU A 223 9.76 -4.12 -12.62
C LEU A 223 10.83 -5.04 -13.22
N VAL A 224 11.28 -6.01 -12.44
CA VAL A 224 12.18 -7.08 -12.90
C VAL A 224 11.39 -8.37 -13.00
N VAL A 225 11.37 -8.99 -14.18
CA VAL A 225 10.70 -10.28 -14.42
C VAL A 225 11.76 -11.31 -14.80
N GLY A 226 12.12 -12.15 -13.84
CA GLY A 226 13.04 -13.26 -14.02
C GLY A 226 12.35 -14.54 -14.52
N PRO A 227 13.08 -15.66 -14.57
CA PRO A 227 12.53 -16.95 -14.97
C PRO A 227 11.50 -17.50 -13.96
N TRP A 228 11.73 -17.27 -12.67
CA TRP A 228 10.97 -17.87 -11.57
C TRP A 228 10.27 -16.88 -10.64
N HIS A 229 10.50 -15.57 -10.82
CA HIS A 229 9.85 -14.54 -10.03
C HIS A 229 9.70 -13.23 -10.80
N ALA A 230 8.76 -12.40 -10.37
CA ALA A 230 8.58 -11.02 -10.78
C ALA A 230 8.61 -10.13 -9.54
N ARG A 231 9.37 -9.04 -9.61
CA ARG A 231 9.64 -8.12 -8.50
C ARG A 231 9.37 -6.69 -8.94
N LEU A 232 8.34 -6.06 -8.36
CA LEU A 232 8.04 -4.65 -8.52
C LEU A 232 8.70 -3.86 -7.38
N TYR A 233 9.74 -3.10 -7.70
CA TYR A 233 10.48 -2.28 -6.75
C TYR A 233 9.72 -0.97 -6.47
N LYS A 234 8.78 -1.04 -5.51
CA LYS A 234 8.13 0.14 -4.97
C LYS A 234 9.11 0.99 -4.19
N ALA A 235 8.96 2.30 -4.32
CA ALA A 235 9.72 3.27 -3.56
C ALA A 235 8.92 3.67 -2.31
N GLY A 236 9.60 4.04 -1.23
CA GLY A 236 8.91 4.54 -0.04
C GLY A 236 8.13 5.84 -0.34
N LEU A 237 7.04 6.07 0.39
CA LEU A 237 6.23 7.29 0.23
C LEU A 237 6.70 8.45 1.16
N GLY A 238 7.81 8.24 1.87
CA GLY A 238 8.38 9.19 2.83
C GLY A 238 7.90 8.97 4.26
N PRO A 239 8.35 9.83 5.20
CA PRO A 239 8.05 9.69 6.61
C PRO A 239 6.54 9.73 6.91
N GLY A 240 6.10 8.91 7.86
CA GLY A 240 4.70 8.83 8.29
C GLY A 240 3.78 8.12 7.29
N ALA A 241 4.33 7.55 6.22
CA ALA A 241 3.60 6.73 5.26
C ALA A 241 3.89 5.22 5.44
N ALA A 242 4.36 4.86 6.63
CA ALA A 242 4.62 3.52 7.12
C ALA A 242 3.60 2.45 6.67
N ARG A 243 4.13 1.26 6.37
CA ARG A 243 3.38 0.02 6.15
C ARG A 243 4.01 -1.05 7.01
N ARG A 244 3.57 -1.06 8.27
CA ARG A 244 3.97 -2.05 9.27
C ARG A 244 3.80 -3.47 8.75
N LEU A 245 4.90 -4.21 8.69
CA LEU A 245 4.90 -5.64 8.39
C LEU A 245 4.22 -6.39 9.54
N GLN A 246 3.54 -7.47 9.19
CA GLN A 246 2.86 -8.33 10.15
C GLN A 246 3.43 -9.74 10.04
N HIS A 247 3.53 -10.42 11.17
CA HIS A 247 3.88 -11.82 11.20
C HIS A 247 2.84 -12.64 10.41
N PRO A 248 3.21 -13.38 9.35
CA PRO A 248 2.26 -14.04 8.44
C PRO A 248 1.29 -15.02 9.13
N GLY A 249 1.76 -15.71 10.17
CA GLY A 249 0.95 -16.64 10.96
C GLY A 249 0.05 -16.01 12.04
N THR A 250 0.57 -15.07 12.84
CA THR A 250 -0.13 -14.53 14.02
C THR A 250 -0.78 -13.16 13.79
N GLY A 251 -0.41 -12.46 12.71
CA GLY A 251 -0.82 -11.07 12.47
C GLY A 251 -0.18 -10.04 13.40
N ALA A 252 0.73 -10.47 14.29
CA ALA A 252 1.41 -9.58 15.21
C ALA A 252 2.26 -8.56 14.45
N PRO A 253 2.24 -7.27 14.84
CA PRO A 253 3.08 -6.26 14.22
C PRO A 253 4.57 -6.57 14.44
N PHE A 254 5.39 -6.31 13.42
CA PHE A 254 6.84 -6.39 13.58
C PHE A 254 7.34 -5.35 14.60
N THR A 255 8.31 -5.76 15.40
CA THR A 255 9.08 -4.91 16.30
C THR A 255 10.33 -4.39 15.57
N PRO A 256 10.97 -3.31 16.06
CA PRO A 256 12.31 -2.92 15.60
C PRO A 256 13.32 -4.08 15.64
N GLY A 257 13.29 -4.88 16.72
CA GLY A 257 14.10 -6.10 16.85
C GLY A 257 13.81 -7.16 15.78
N GLY A 258 12.53 -7.39 15.45
CA GLY A 258 12.11 -8.30 14.37
C GLY A 258 12.62 -7.86 13.00
N TYR A 259 12.58 -6.55 12.71
CA TYR A 259 13.18 -6.01 11.48
C TYR A 259 14.71 -6.12 11.48
N ALA A 260 15.36 -5.88 12.61
CA ALA A 260 16.82 -6.02 12.74
C ALA A 260 17.25 -7.47 12.45
N GLN A 261 16.53 -8.46 13.00
CA GLN A 261 16.79 -9.88 12.72
C GLN A 261 16.52 -10.26 11.26
N LEU A 262 15.50 -9.67 10.65
CA LEU A 262 15.19 -9.87 9.23
C LEU A 262 16.31 -9.34 8.33
N ALA A 263 16.77 -8.11 8.54
CA ALA A 263 17.87 -7.51 7.79
C ALA A 263 19.19 -8.26 8.01
N LEU A 264 19.46 -8.68 9.25
CA LEU A 264 20.65 -9.46 9.59
C LEU A 264 20.65 -10.83 8.91
N ALA A 265 19.54 -11.56 8.97
CA ALA A 265 19.41 -12.84 8.27
C ALA A 265 19.60 -12.65 6.75
N LEU A 266 18.94 -11.65 6.13
CA LEU A 266 19.14 -11.34 4.71
C LEU A 266 20.61 -11.07 4.38
N SER A 267 21.33 -10.32 5.22
CA SER A 267 22.75 -10.01 5.00
C SER A 267 23.60 -11.27 4.85
N LEU A 268 23.28 -12.34 5.57
CA LEU A 268 24.00 -13.61 5.53
C LEU A 268 23.51 -14.54 4.40
N LEU A 269 22.27 -14.37 3.93
CA LEU A 269 21.64 -15.26 2.94
C LEU A 269 21.97 -14.90 1.48
N VAL A 270 22.40 -13.66 1.21
CA VAL A 270 22.73 -13.19 -0.16
C VAL A 270 23.76 -14.11 -0.85
N ASP A 271 24.81 -14.49 -0.14
CA ASP A 271 25.90 -15.35 -0.63
C ASP A 271 25.88 -16.77 -0.03
N ALA A 272 24.84 -17.14 0.72
CA ALA A 272 24.73 -18.44 1.38
C ALA A 272 24.61 -19.61 0.40
N PRO A 273 25.04 -20.83 0.77
CA PRO A 273 24.74 -22.02 -0.01
C PRO A 273 23.22 -22.27 -0.07
N GLU A 274 22.73 -22.87 -1.17
CA GLU A 274 21.32 -23.23 -1.34
C GLU A 274 20.81 -24.15 -0.22
N ARG A 275 21.68 -25.02 0.30
CA ARG A 275 21.39 -25.82 1.49
C ARG A 275 22.21 -25.31 2.67
N LEU A 276 21.54 -24.70 3.64
CA LEU A 276 22.17 -24.05 4.78
C LEU A 276 21.68 -24.67 6.09
N PRO A 277 22.55 -25.32 6.89
CA PRO A 277 22.17 -25.76 8.22
C PRO A 277 21.78 -24.57 9.10
N LEU A 278 20.66 -24.68 9.83
CA LEU A 278 20.10 -23.61 10.66
C LEU A 278 21.05 -23.22 11.80
N GLY A 279 21.74 -24.18 12.42
CA GLY A 279 22.70 -23.93 13.51
C GLY A 279 23.80 -22.92 13.15
N PRO A 280 24.58 -23.14 12.07
CA PRO A 280 25.54 -22.18 11.52
C PRO A 280 24.96 -20.80 11.20
N LEU A 281 23.75 -20.71 10.64
CA LEU A 281 23.08 -19.42 10.42
C LEU A 281 22.84 -18.70 11.74
N LEU A 282 22.26 -19.39 12.74
CA LEU A 282 21.98 -18.80 14.05
C LEU A 282 23.27 -18.42 14.79
N ALA A 283 24.35 -19.17 14.62
CA ALA A 283 25.66 -18.81 15.16
C ALA A 283 26.19 -17.53 14.53
N ALA A 284 26.22 -17.45 13.19
CA ALA A 284 26.64 -16.25 12.47
C ALA A 284 25.78 -15.02 12.80
N MET A 285 24.46 -15.19 12.96
CA MET A 285 23.57 -14.11 13.40
C MET A 285 23.89 -13.64 14.82
N ARG A 286 24.21 -14.55 15.75
CA ARG A 286 24.63 -14.18 17.11
C ARG A 286 25.95 -13.42 17.11
N ASP A 287 26.89 -13.84 16.29
CA ASP A 287 28.21 -13.21 16.18
C ASP A 287 28.14 -11.81 15.55
N ALA A 288 27.19 -11.59 14.64
CA ALA A 288 27.00 -10.32 13.91
C ALA A 288 25.85 -9.46 14.45
N ALA A 289 25.25 -9.80 15.59
CA ALA A 289 24.04 -9.16 16.10
C ALA A 289 24.22 -7.65 16.39
N PRO A 290 23.34 -6.79 15.87
CA PRO A 290 23.37 -5.36 16.18
C PRO A 290 22.72 -5.09 17.55
N GLY A 291 23.53 -4.81 18.58
CA GLY A 291 23.02 -4.28 19.85
C GLY A 291 22.44 -5.33 20.82
N PRO A 292 21.35 -5.02 21.57
CA PRO A 292 20.92 -5.82 22.71
C PRO A 292 20.43 -7.22 22.31
N ALA A 293 20.36 -8.11 23.29
CA ALA A 293 20.00 -9.51 23.09
C ALA A 293 18.67 -9.67 22.35
N THR A 294 18.72 -10.37 21.22
CA THR A 294 17.57 -10.72 20.38
C THR A 294 16.55 -11.57 21.15
N THR A 295 15.27 -11.28 21.01
CA THR A 295 14.23 -12.15 21.57
C THR A 295 13.92 -13.32 20.63
N PRO A 296 13.52 -14.50 21.15
CA PRO A 296 13.05 -15.60 20.31
C PRO A 296 11.88 -15.21 19.38
N ALA A 297 11.06 -14.24 19.81
CA ALA A 297 9.95 -13.71 19.01
C ALA A 297 10.43 -12.92 17.80
N ASP A 298 11.46 -12.08 17.95
CA ASP A 298 12.05 -11.29 16.84
C ASP A 298 12.66 -12.22 15.78
N LEU A 299 13.39 -13.25 16.20
CA LEU A 299 13.93 -14.26 15.29
C LEU A 299 12.82 -15.04 14.59
N ALA A 300 11.74 -15.40 15.31
CA ALA A 300 10.60 -16.08 14.72
C ALA A 300 9.90 -15.22 13.66
N MET A 301 9.73 -13.91 13.90
CA MET A 301 9.22 -12.94 12.93
C MET A 301 10.09 -12.91 11.67
N ALA A 302 11.41 -12.75 11.82
CA ALA A 302 12.34 -12.70 10.70
C ALA A 302 12.27 -13.97 9.83
N LEU A 303 12.36 -15.14 10.44
CA LEU A 303 12.29 -16.42 9.73
C LEU A 303 10.93 -16.64 9.06
N ALA A 304 9.83 -16.23 9.71
CA ALA A 304 8.50 -16.32 9.12
C ALA A 304 8.32 -15.41 7.91
N ALA A 305 8.83 -14.17 7.94
CA ALA A 305 8.80 -13.27 6.78
C ALA A 305 9.66 -13.80 5.62
N LEU A 306 10.86 -14.32 5.90
CA LEU A 306 11.71 -14.91 4.86
C LEU A 306 11.09 -16.15 4.20
N ALA A 307 10.36 -16.96 4.96
CA ALA A 307 9.61 -18.09 4.43
C ALA A 307 8.39 -17.62 3.61
N ASP A 308 7.68 -16.58 4.06
CA ASP A 308 6.54 -16.00 3.34
C ASP A 308 6.96 -15.37 2.00
N TRP A 309 8.14 -14.74 1.96
CA TRP A 309 8.78 -14.25 0.74
C TRP A 309 9.52 -15.33 -0.05
N GLN A 310 9.51 -16.57 0.45
CA GLN A 310 10.15 -17.74 -0.16
C GLN A 310 11.67 -17.63 -0.36
N VAL A 311 12.32 -16.68 0.32
CA VAL A 311 13.78 -16.63 0.44
C VAL A 311 14.27 -17.88 1.16
N LEU A 312 13.49 -18.34 2.15
CA LEU A 312 13.67 -19.64 2.79
C LEU A 312 12.55 -20.58 2.34
N GLY A 313 12.89 -21.85 2.15
CA GLY A 313 11.92 -22.93 1.97
C GLY A 313 11.10 -23.19 3.24
N GLU A 314 10.31 -24.27 3.23
CA GLU A 314 9.49 -24.64 4.38
C GLU A 314 10.35 -24.85 5.63
N ILE A 315 10.08 -24.05 6.66
CA ILE A 315 10.80 -24.12 7.94
C ILE A 315 10.03 -25.06 8.86
N PRO A 316 10.66 -26.14 9.38
CA PRO A 316 10.02 -27.03 10.33
C PRO A 316 9.53 -26.29 11.57
N ALA A 317 8.38 -26.72 12.10
CA ALA A 317 7.83 -26.16 13.34
C ALA A 317 8.75 -26.46 14.53
N ASP A 318 9.28 -27.69 14.60
CA ASP A 318 10.32 -28.05 15.55
C ASP A 318 11.70 -27.67 15.00
N ARG A 319 12.24 -26.58 15.52
CA ARG A 319 13.57 -26.06 15.18
C ARG A 319 14.65 -26.54 16.15
N SER A 320 14.27 -27.32 17.16
CA SER A 320 15.19 -27.84 18.19
C SER A 320 15.88 -29.12 17.76
N ALA A 321 15.38 -29.78 16.71
CA ALA A 321 16.04 -30.93 16.11
C ALA A 321 17.44 -30.54 15.59
N ASP A 322 18.46 -31.27 16.04
CA ASP A 322 19.80 -31.13 15.49
C ASP A 322 19.80 -31.45 13.99
N GLY A 323 20.47 -30.60 13.21
CA GLY A 323 20.64 -30.83 11.77
C GLY A 323 19.51 -30.34 10.86
N VAL A 324 18.63 -29.43 11.31
CA VAL A 324 17.71 -28.72 10.39
C VAL A 324 18.51 -28.02 9.29
N VAL A 325 18.22 -28.37 8.03
CA VAL A 325 18.81 -27.75 6.84
C VAL A 325 17.73 -26.94 6.13
N LEU A 326 17.99 -25.66 5.96
CA LEU A 326 17.15 -24.73 5.22
C LEU A 326 17.48 -24.80 3.73
N THR A 327 16.46 -24.67 2.89
CA THR A 327 16.63 -24.34 1.47
C THR A 327 16.61 -22.82 1.32
N VAL A 328 17.61 -22.26 0.64
CA VAL A 328 17.79 -20.81 0.45
C VAL A 328 17.70 -20.47 -1.03
N ASP A 329 16.78 -19.56 -1.39
CA ASP A 329 16.73 -18.94 -2.70
C ASP A 329 17.55 -17.65 -2.70
N ARG A 330 18.79 -17.73 -3.22
CA ARG A 330 19.70 -16.59 -3.30
C ARG A 330 19.24 -15.51 -4.26
N GLU A 331 18.51 -15.86 -5.32
CA GLU A 331 18.00 -14.87 -6.27
C GLU A 331 16.94 -14.00 -5.57
N LEU A 332 16.05 -14.63 -4.79
CA LEU A 332 15.07 -13.93 -3.97
C LEU A 332 15.73 -13.14 -2.84
N ALA A 333 16.75 -13.70 -2.16
CA ALA A 333 17.50 -12.98 -1.13
C ALA A 333 18.09 -11.66 -1.66
N ARG A 334 18.59 -11.65 -2.91
CA ARG A 334 19.09 -10.45 -3.60
C ARG A 334 17.97 -9.54 -4.13
N ALA A 335 16.82 -10.09 -4.49
CA ALA A 335 15.71 -9.35 -5.09
C ALA A 335 14.83 -8.63 -4.06
N VAL A 336 14.82 -9.08 -2.80
CA VAL A 336 13.99 -8.50 -1.72
C VAL A 336 14.34 -7.03 -1.46
N PRO A 337 15.60 -6.64 -1.17
CA PRO A 337 15.96 -5.24 -0.97
C PRO A 337 15.77 -4.40 -2.25
N ALA A 338 15.09 -3.25 -2.13
CA ALA A 338 14.75 -2.38 -3.24
C ALA A 338 15.80 -1.31 -3.55
N GLY A 339 16.49 -0.80 -2.52
CA GLY A 339 17.56 0.18 -2.64
C GLY A 339 18.80 -0.24 -1.85
N PRO A 340 20.00 0.21 -2.25
CA PRO A 340 21.23 -0.10 -1.53
C PRO A 340 21.32 0.75 -0.26
N PRO A 341 21.22 0.17 0.96
CA PRO A 341 21.46 0.92 2.19
C PRO A 341 22.88 1.51 2.24
N ALA A 342 23.82 0.95 1.48
CA ALA A 342 25.19 1.45 1.36
C ALA A 342 25.31 2.88 0.80
N LEU A 343 24.30 3.39 0.10
CA LEU A 343 24.30 4.76 -0.46
C LEU A 343 23.67 5.81 0.47
N ALA A 344 23.13 5.40 1.61
CA ALA A 344 22.52 6.30 2.59
C ALA A 344 23.46 6.51 3.79
N ASP A 345 23.45 7.73 4.32
CA ASP A 345 24.28 8.09 5.48
C ASP A 345 23.68 7.50 6.77
N ASP A 346 22.36 7.53 6.91
CA ASP A 346 21.58 7.01 8.03
C ASP A 346 20.18 6.54 7.60
N ALA A 347 19.39 6.05 8.57
CA ALA A 347 18.03 5.58 8.34
C ALA A 347 17.11 6.67 7.76
N ALA A 348 17.21 7.90 8.26
CA ALA A 348 16.36 9.01 7.82
C ALA A 348 16.73 9.47 6.40
N ASP A 349 18.01 9.43 6.05
CA ASP A 349 18.50 9.67 4.69
C ASP A 349 18.01 8.59 3.72
N LEU A 350 18.03 7.30 4.12
CA LEU A 350 17.48 6.23 3.29
C LEU A 350 15.99 6.43 3.02
N ILE A 351 15.20 6.74 4.05
CA ILE A 351 13.75 7.02 3.91
C ILE A 351 13.50 8.20 2.97
N ARG A 352 14.29 9.28 3.11
CA ARG A 352 14.17 10.49 2.28
C ARG A 352 14.53 10.22 0.83
N ARG A 353 15.62 9.48 0.57
CA ARG A 353 16.06 9.10 -0.77
C ARG A 353 15.06 8.18 -1.46
N ALA A 354 14.52 7.20 -0.73
CA ALA A 354 13.48 6.32 -1.26
C ALA A 354 12.23 7.09 -1.70
N ALA A 355 11.87 8.15 -0.96
CA ALA A 355 10.74 9.01 -1.29
C ALA A 355 11.01 10.03 -2.41
N GLY A 356 12.27 10.24 -2.78
CA GLY A 356 12.67 11.21 -3.78
C GLY A 356 12.10 10.89 -5.16
N ALA A 357 11.33 11.82 -5.72
CA ALA A 357 10.81 11.77 -7.08
C ALA A 357 10.39 13.17 -7.54
N GLU A 358 10.32 13.36 -8.86
CA GLU A 358 9.67 14.54 -9.45
C GLU A 358 8.23 14.67 -8.96
N PRO A 359 7.69 15.91 -8.78
CA PRO A 359 6.41 16.14 -8.10
C PRO A 359 5.26 15.28 -8.63
N GLY A 360 5.13 15.17 -9.96
CA GLY A 360 4.07 14.37 -10.57
C GLY A 360 4.19 12.87 -10.30
N THR A 361 5.41 12.32 -10.27
CA THR A 361 5.63 10.91 -9.91
C THR A 361 5.35 10.69 -8.43
N ALA A 362 5.78 11.61 -7.56
CA ALA A 362 5.49 11.53 -6.12
C ALA A 362 3.97 11.52 -5.84
N VAL A 363 3.20 12.41 -6.48
CA VAL A 363 1.74 12.45 -6.35
C VAL A 363 1.10 11.17 -6.88
N ARG A 364 1.50 10.67 -8.05
CA ARG A 364 0.95 9.42 -8.61
C ARG A 364 1.25 8.21 -7.74
N ARG A 365 2.44 8.12 -7.11
CA ARG A 365 2.76 7.07 -6.13
C ARG A 365 1.82 7.12 -4.92
N ARG A 366 1.59 8.31 -4.36
CA ARG A 366 0.62 8.48 -3.26
C ARG A 366 -0.78 8.05 -3.68
N LEU A 367 -1.28 8.54 -4.82
CA LEU A 367 -2.60 8.18 -5.35
C LEU A 367 -2.76 6.67 -5.56
N ALA A 368 -1.70 5.99 -6.03
CA ALA A 368 -1.73 4.56 -6.30
C ALA A 368 -1.62 3.69 -5.03
N GLU A 369 -1.23 4.23 -3.88
CA GLU A 369 -0.88 3.44 -2.69
C GLU A 369 -1.56 3.87 -1.39
N THR A 370 -2.17 5.05 -1.35
CA THR A 370 -2.92 5.56 -0.19
C THR A 370 -4.41 5.70 -0.51
N PRO A 371 -5.31 5.53 0.49
CA PRO A 371 -6.75 5.55 0.24
C PRO A 371 -7.27 6.87 -0.34
N ALA A 372 -6.70 7.97 0.14
CA ALA A 372 -6.93 9.32 -0.37
C ALA A 372 -5.63 10.13 -0.29
N VAL A 373 -5.54 11.15 -1.13
CA VAL A 373 -4.47 12.16 -1.12
C VAL A 373 -5.12 13.51 -0.92
N LEU A 374 -4.87 14.13 0.24
CA LEU A 374 -5.35 15.46 0.55
C LEU A 374 -4.32 16.50 0.12
N ALA A 375 -4.78 17.59 -0.50
CA ALA A 375 -3.92 18.68 -0.90
C ALA A 375 -3.14 19.24 0.31
N ALA A 376 -3.79 19.34 1.47
CA ALA A 376 -3.17 19.83 2.71
C ALA A 376 -1.92 19.04 3.16
N ASP A 377 -1.82 17.75 2.80
CA ASP A 377 -0.70 16.88 3.18
C ASP A 377 0.50 16.97 2.22
N LEU A 378 0.29 17.51 1.03
CA LEU A 378 1.30 17.53 -0.01
C LEU A 378 2.23 18.74 0.16
N PRO A 379 3.55 18.62 -0.14
CA PRO A 379 4.43 19.76 -0.35
C PRO A 379 3.92 20.71 -1.44
N ALA A 380 4.39 21.97 -1.45
CA ALA A 380 3.85 23.02 -2.33
C ALA A 380 3.91 22.67 -3.83
N ASP A 381 5.05 22.17 -4.30
CA ASP A 381 5.26 21.72 -5.68
C ASP A 381 4.36 20.54 -6.08
N GLN A 382 4.12 19.60 -5.15
CA GLN A 382 3.23 18.47 -5.34
C GLN A 382 1.75 18.90 -5.35
N ARG A 383 1.37 19.87 -4.50
CA ARG A 383 0.03 20.49 -4.53
C ARG A 383 -0.22 21.18 -5.87
N ASP A 384 0.70 22.04 -6.30
CA ASP A 384 0.60 22.76 -7.57
C ASP A 384 0.47 21.79 -8.76
N TRP A 385 1.23 20.69 -8.74
CA TRP A 385 1.11 19.65 -9.76
C TRP A 385 -0.28 18.97 -9.74
N LEU A 386 -0.78 18.61 -8.55
CA LEU A 386 -2.09 17.97 -8.39
C LEU A 386 -3.21 18.90 -8.85
N ASP A 387 -3.15 20.18 -8.52
CA ASP A 387 -4.14 21.18 -8.95
C ASP A 387 -4.15 21.33 -10.47
N LEU A 388 -2.98 21.38 -11.11
CA LEU A 388 -2.86 21.46 -12.57
C LEU A 388 -3.33 20.18 -13.28
N HIS A 389 -3.11 19.01 -12.67
CA HIS A 389 -3.41 17.68 -13.26
C HIS A 389 -4.58 16.96 -12.57
N ARG A 390 -5.47 17.72 -11.94
CA ARG A 390 -6.52 17.20 -11.04
C ARG A 390 -7.36 16.09 -11.64
N ARG A 391 -7.63 16.15 -12.96
CA ARG A 391 -8.40 15.12 -13.69
C ARG A 391 -7.51 14.10 -14.39
N THR A 392 -6.46 14.55 -15.07
CA THR A 392 -5.65 13.70 -15.95
C THR A 392 -4.74 12.75 -15.18
N GLY A 393 -4.17 13.19 -14.06
CA GLY A 393 -3.31 12.37 -13.20
C GLY A 393 -4.05 11.15 -12.63
N PRO A 394 -5.16 11.35 -11.90
CA PRO A 394 -5.98 10.26 -11.38
C PRO A 394 -6.58 9.37 -12.47
N ALA A 395 -7.04 9.95 -13.59
CA ALA A 395 -7.63 9.18 -14.69
C ALA A 395 -6.66 8.18 -15.31
N ALA A 396 -5.38 8.54 -15.48
CA ALA A 396 -4.37 7.63 -16.02
C ALA A 396 -4.15 6.40 -15.11
N LEU A 397 -4.14 6.60 -13.79
CA LEU A 397 -4.03 5.51 -12.82
C LEU A 397 -5.31 4.67 -12.77
N ALA A 398 -6.47 5.34 -12.79
CA ALA A 398 -7.78 4.70 -12.83
C ALA A 398 -7.94 3.78 -14.04
N GLU A 399 -7.53 4.21 -15.23
CA GLU A 399 -7.55 3.39 -16.44
C GLU A 399 -6.60 2.18 -16.33
N PHE A 400 -5.36 2.43 -15.89
CA PHE A 400 -4.31 1.43 -15.75
C PHE A 400 -4.68 0.31 -14.77
N LEU A 401 -5.21 0.68 -13.59
CA LEU A 401 -5.50 -0.24 -12.49
C LEU A 401 -6.98 -0.66 -12.42
N GLY A 402 -7.84 -0.07 -13.25
CA GLY A 402 -9.29 -0.26 -13.20
C GLY A 402 -9.90 0.27 -11.90
N LEU A 403 -9.45 1.43 -11.45
CA LEU A 403 -9.97 2.13 -10.27
C LEU A 403 -10.97 3.20 -10.69
N GLU A 404 -11.73 3.72 -9.73
CA GLU A 404 -12.63 4.86 -9.93
C GLU A 404 -12.08 6.10 -9.22
N ALA A 405 -11.97 7.22 -9.92
CA ALA A 405 -11.48 8.45 -9.33
C ALA A 405 -12.62 9.24 -8.68
N GLU A 406 -12.47 9.57 -7.41
CA GLU A 406 -13.35 10.46 -6.66
C GLU A 406 -12.60 11.77 -6.37
N LEU A 407 -13.06 12.87 -6.97
CA LEU A 407 -12.46 14.20 -6.88
C LEU A 407 -13.29 15.06 -5.93
N ARG A 408 -12.67 15.63 -4.89
CA ARG A 408 -13.34 16.49 -3.90
C ARG A 408 -12.56 17.75 -3.63
N ALA A 409 -13.18 18.72 -2.96
CA ALA A 409 -12.56 20.00 -2.62
C ALA A 409 -11.18 19.83 -1.96
N GLU A 410 -11.07 18.88 -1.04
CA GLU A 410 -9.87 18.65 -0.23
C GLU A 410 -8.81 17.79 -0.93
N GLY A 411 -9.17 17.03 -1.96
CA GLY A 411 -8.23 16.09 -2.58
C GLY A 411 -8.86 15.04 -3.49
N VAL A 412 -8.15 13.92 -3.64
CA VAL A 412 -8.51 12.83 -4.55
C VAL A 412 -8.44 11.48 -3.85
N ALA A 413 -9.42 10.61 -4.11
CA ALA A 413 -9.35 9.19 -3.76
C ALA A 413 -9.44 8.33 -5.03
N LEU A 414 -8.62 7.27 -5.10
CA LEU A 414 -8.79 6.21 -6.08
C LEU A 414 -9.47 5.02 -5.39
N LEU A 415 -10.68 4.71 -5.84
CA LEU A 415 -11.53 3.68 -5.27
C LEU A 415 -11.27 2.35 -5.96
N ASP A 416 -11.31 1.25 -5.21
CA ASP A 416 -11.17 -0.11 -5.72
C ASP A 416 -12.47 -0.91 -5.55
N PRO A 417 -13.45 -0.79 -6.47
CA PRO A 417 -14.71 -1.55 -6.41
C PRO A 417 -14.54 -3.07 -6.35
N ALA A 418 -13.39 -3.58 -6.82
CA ALA A 418 -13.10 -5.01 -6.82
C ALA A 418 -12.52 -5.51 -5.49
N ASP A 419 -12.07 -4.61 -4.61
CA ASP A 419 -11.53 -4.91 -3.27
C ASP A 419 -10.39 -5.96 -3.30
N GLU A 420 -9.45 -5.79 -4.24
CA GLU A 420 -8.33 -6.75 -4.43
C GLU A 420 -6.97 -6.14 -4.08
N LEU A 421 -6.87 -4.81 -4.01
CA LEU A 421 -5.59 -4.13 -3.77
C LEU A 421 -5.28 -3.93 -2.29
N THR A 422 -6.31 -3.75 -1.45
CA THR A 422 -6.16 -3.33 -0.04
C THR A 422 -5.89 -4.50 0.90
N ASP A 423 -4.94 -4.33 1.83
CA ASP A 423 -4.76 -5.23 2.99
C ASP A 423 -5.78 -4.97 4.11
N LEU A 424 -6.36 -3.77 4.12
CA LEU A 424 -7.29 -3.32 5.14
C LEU A 424 -8.69 -3.22 4.53
N ALA A 425 -9.53 -4.17 4.87
CA ALA A 425 -10.94 -4.15 4.47
C ALA A 425 -11.71 -3.13 5.30
N LEU A 426 -11.89 -1.92 4.75
CA LEU A 426 -12.82 -0.93 5.27
C LEU A 426 -13.67 -0.35 4.12
N PRO A 427 -14.98 -0.66 4.08
CA PRO A 427 -15.74 -1.40 5.09
C PRO A 427 -15.50 -2.91 5.07
N GLY A 428 -15.62 -3.59 6.22
CA GLY A 428 -15.39 -5.04 6.36
C GLY A 428 -16.30 -5.71 7.39
N ALA A 429 -16.36 -7.05 7.39
CA ALA A 429 -17.28 -7.83 8.23
C ALA A 429 -16.76 -8.18 9.63
N GLY A 430 -15.48 -7.95 9.91
CA GLY A 430 -14.88 -8.24 11.22
C GLY A 430 -15.29 -7.22 12.28
N THR A 431 -15.24 -7.63 13.57
CA THR A 431 -15.50 -6.76 14.74
C THR A 431 -14.83 -5.40 14.60
N LEU A 432 -13.53 -5.38 14.26
CA LEU A 432 -12.76 -4.14 14.19
C LEU A 432 -13.24 -3.22 13.07
N ALA A 433 -13.50 -3.77 11.89
CA ALA A 433 -13.96 -2.99 10.74
C ALA A 433 -15.37 -2.44 10.96
N GLN A 434 -16.26 -3.22 11.59
CA GLN A 434 -17.60 -2.77 11.94
C GLN A 434 -17.57 -1.69 13.04
N ALA A 435 -16.80 -1.90 14.10
CA ALA A 435 -16.62 -0.91 15.18
C ALA A 435 -16.02 0.40 14.67
N ALA A 436 -14.98 0.32 13.84
CA ALA A 436 -14.34 1.50 13.25
C ALA A 436 -15.28 2.27 12.32
N LEU A 437 -16.11 1.58 11.52
CA LEU A 437 -17.09 2.22 10.64
C LEU A 437 -18.19 2.95 11.43
N LEU A 438 -18.74 2.29 12.47
CA LEU A 438 -19.72 2.90 13.37
C LEU A 438 -19.13 4.07 14.14
N LEU A 439 -17.87 3.97 14.57
CA LEU A 439 -17.17 5.06 15.23
C LEU A 439 -17.04 6.25 14.28
N VAL A 440 -16.60 6.05 13.04
CA VAL A 440 -16.51 7.14 12.04
C VAL A 440 -17.88 7.77 11.79
N GLU A 441 -18.91 6.96 11.61
CA GLU A 441 -20.28 7.44 11.40
C GLU A 441 -20.71 8.41 12.52
N ARG A 442 -20.62 7.97 13.78
CA ARG A 442 -21.02 8.78 14.94
C ARG A 442 -20.11 9.99 15.16
N LEU A 443 -18.79 9.85 14.97
CA LEU A 443 -17.87 10.99 15.07
C LEU A 443 -18.19 12.06 14.03
N VAL A 444 -18.45 11.68 12.78
CA VAL A 444 -18.83 12.64 11.73
C VAL A 444 -20.15 13.32 12.08
N GLU A 445 -21.15 12.60 12.56
CA GLU A 445 -22.43 13.22 12.97
C GLU A 445 -22.26 14.29 14.05
N GLU A 446 -21.34 14.06 15.00
CA GLU A 446 -21.09 14.97 16.12
C GLU A 446 -20.22 16.19 15.76
N VAL A 447 -19.20 16.02 14.90
CA VAL A 447 -18.18 17.07 14.67
C VAL A 447 -18.16 17.65 13.26
N ARG A 448 -19.08 17.25 12.37
CA ARG A 448 -19.12 17.75 10.97
C ARG A 448 -19.24 19.29 10.94
N PRO A 449 -18.35 20.00 10.22
CA PRO A 449 -18.45 21.45 10.05
C PRO A 449 -19.72 21.86 9.30
N LEU A 450 -20.26 23.03 9.61
CA LEU A 450 -21.37 23.59 8.84
C LEU A 450 -20.88 24.09 7.46
N PRO A 451 -21.73 24.07 6.42
CA PRO A 451 -21.35 24.61 5.11
C PRO A 451 -20.90 26.07 5.22
N GLY A 452 -19.70 26.37 4.70
CA GLY A 452 -19.14 27.72 4.69
C GLY A 452 -18.37 28.11 5.96
N GLU A 453 -18.29 27.25 6.98
CA GLU A 453 -17.35 27.45 8.08
C GLU A 453 -15.92 27.25 7.57
N ALA A 454 -15.06 28.21 7.87
CA ALA A 454 -13.62 28.12 7.61
C ALA A 454 -12.94 27.26 8.69
N THR A 455 -13.34 25.99 8.81
CA THR A 455 -12.56 25.00 9.55
C THR A 455 -11.37 24.56 8.70
N GLY A 456 -10.27 24.17 9.34
CA GLY A 456 -9.23 23.40 8.65
C GLY A 456 -9.84 22.15 7.98
N ALA A 457 -9.12 21.54 7.03
CA ALA A 457 -9.60 20.34 6.34
C ALA A 457 -9.93 19.18 7.31
N ASP A 458 -9.26 19.15 8.47
CA ASP A 458 -9.43 18.15 9.51
C ASP A 458 -9.97 18.79 10.82
N VAL A 459 -10.81 18.05 11.56
CA VAL A 459 -11.56 18.53 12.74
C VAL A 459 -11.08 17.83 14.02
N PRO A 460 -10.80 18.53 15.13
CA PRO A 460 -10.36 17.87 16.36
C PRO A 460 -11.45 16.98 16.99
N ILE A 461 -11.04 15.79 17.43
CA ILE A 461 -11.89 14.82 18.13
C ILE A 461 -11.44 14.72 19.59
N PRO A 462 -12.29 15.08 20.57
CA PRO A 462 -11.99 14.87 21.97
C PRO A 462 -11.88 13.37 22.34
N ASP A 463 -10.88 12.99 23.14
CA ASP A 463 -10.73 11.59 23.59
C ASP A 463 -11.97 11.07 24.32
N ALA A 464 -12.61 11.91 25.14
CA ALA A 464 -13.83 11.56 25.85
C ALA A 464 -15.00 11.25 24.90
N LEU A 465 -15.05 11.91 23.72
CA LEU A 465 -16.05 11.61 22.70
C LEU A 465 -15.77 10.24 22.07
N ILE A 466 -14.51 9.93 21.76
CA ILE A 466 -14.11 8.61 21.23
C ILE A 466 -14.49 7.50 22.22
N ASP A 467 -14.16 7.69 23.49
CA ASP A 467 -14.39 6.68 24.53
C ASP A 467 -15.88 6.47 24.82
N GLY A 468 -16.66 7.56 24.86
CA GLY A 468 -18.11 7.50 25.00
C GLY A 468 -18.77 6.78 23.83
N VAL A 469 -18.50 7.21 22.60
CA VAL A 469 -19.07 6.63 21.37
C VAL A 469 -18.69 5.17 21.22
N LEU A 470 -17.43 4.79 21.43
CA LEU A 470 -17.02 3.39 21.39
C LEU A 470 -17.67 2.54 22.48
N GLY A 471 -17.88 3.12 23.67
CA GLY A 471 -18.60 2.48 24.76
C GLY A 471 -20.04 2.16 24.34
N ASP A 472 -20.76 3.16 23.87
CA ASP A 472 -22.14 3.03 23.40
C ASP A 472 -22.26 2.02 22.25
N ILE A 473 -21.34 2.07 21.28
CA ILE A 473 -21.28 1.12 20.17
C ILE A 473 -21.06 -0.32 20.66
N ALA A 474 -20.13 -0.52 21.60
CA ALA A 474 -19.84 -1.85 22.13
C ALA A 474 -21.05 -2.44 22.90
N ASP A 475 -21.79 -1.58 23.61
CA ASP A 475 -22.97 -1.97 24.37
C ASP A 475 -24.20 -2.22 23.46
N GLU A 476 -24.41 -1.39 22.43
CA GLU A 476 -25.53 -1.49 21.50
C GLU A 476 -25.35 -2.64 20.48
N TYR A 477 -24.15 -2.79 19.91
CA TYR A 477 -23.90 -3.70 18.78
C TYR A 477 -23.06 -4.93 19.14
N GLY A 478 -22.27 -4.89 20.21
CA GLY A 478 -21.21 -5.88 20.45
C GLY A 478 -21.69 -7.33 20.48
N LEU A 479 -22.56 -7.69 21.42
CA LEU A 479 -23.10 -9.05 21.50
C LEU A 479 -24.05 -9.41 20.35
N PRO A 480 -25.03 -8.54 19.96
CA PRO A 480 -25.95 -8.85 18.86
C PRO A 480 -25.26 -9.11 17.52
N ALA A 481 -24.17 -8.39 17.22
CA ALA A 481 -23.40 -8.56 15.98
C ALA A 481 -22.35 -9.68 16.06
N GLY A 482 -22.27 -10.42 17.17
CA GLY A 482 -21.33 -11.54 17.35
C GLY A 482 -19.87 -11.10 17.45
N TRP A 483 -19.60 -9.92 18.04
CA TRP A 483 -18.24 -9.41 18.14
C TRP A 483 -17.36 -10.25 19.08
N ARG A 484 -16.05 -10.22 18.82
CA ARG A 484 -15.06 -10.96 19.62
C ARG A 484 -15.15 -10.54 21.09
N ARG A 485 -15.37 -11.52 21.96
CA ARG A 485 -15.50 -11.30 23.41
C ARG A 485 -14.27 -10.67 24.03
N ASP A 486 -13.07 -10.99 23.53
CA ASP A 486 -11.83 -10.38 24.01
C ASP A 486 -11.85 -8.85 23.88
N TYR A 487 -12.37 -8.31 22.77
CA TYR A 487 -12.51 -6.87 22.58
C TYR A 487 -13.62 -6.25 23.42
N LEU A 488 -14.70 -6.99 23.68
CA LEU A 488 -15.77 -6.51 24.56
C LEU A 488 -15.31 -6.48 26.03
N ALA A 489 -14.44 -7.41 26.42
CA ALA A 489 -13.81 -7.45 27.74
C ALA A 489 -12.68 -6.41 27.89
N ASP A 490 -11.92 -6.15 26.83
CA ASP A 490 -10.84 -5.16 26.79
C ASP A 490 -11.18 -4.02 25.81
N ARG A 491 -11.97 -3.05 26.32
CA ARG A 491 -12.35 -1.84 25.57
C ARG A 491 -11.13 -0.99 25.19
N THR A 492 -10.03 -1.08 25.94
CA THR A 492 -8.79 -0.36 25.64
C THR A 492 -8.14 -0.92 24.38
N ALA A 493 -8.08 -2.25 24.25
CA ALA A 493 -7.61 -2.90 23.04
C ALA A 493 -8.51 -2.57 21.83
N LEU A 494 -9.84 -2.58 22.02
CA LEU A 494 -10.78 -2.21 20.95
C LEU A 494 -10.55 -0.77 20.48
N ARG A 495 -10.43 0.19 21.40
CA ARG A 495 -10.11 1.59 21.10
C ARG A 495 -8.81 1.71 20.33
N ARG A 496 -7.72 1.14 20.85
CA ARG A 496 -6.39 1.21 20.23
C ARG A 496 -6.43 0.68 18.79
N ASP A 497 -7.00 -0.50 18.59
CA ASP A 497 -6.98 -1.17 17.29
C ASP A 497 -7.93 -0.49 16.29
N ALA A 498 -9.07 0.06 16.76
CA ALA A 498 -10.01 0.76 15.89
C ALA A 498 -9.39 2.07 15.40
N LEU A 499 -8.74 2.83 16.28
CA LEU A 499 -8.02 4.04 15.91
C LEU A 499 -6.81 3.73 15.01
N ASP A 500 -6.06 2.65 15.26
CA ASP A 500 -4.97 2.21 14.36
C ASP A 500 -5.51 1.89 12.95
N LEU A 501 -6.67 1.20 12.85
CA LEU A 501 -7.31 0.93 11.56
C LEU A 501 -7.74 2.23 10.84
N LEU A 502 -8.43 3.14 11.54
CA LEU A 502 -8.87 4.41 10.97
C LEU A 502 -7.70 5.29 10.54
N HIS A 503 -6.62 5.32 11.32
CA HIS A 503 -5.41 6.05 10.99
C HIS A 503 -4.73 5.47 9.75
N ARG A 504 -4.58 4.14 9.69
CA ARG A 504 -3.99 3.43 8.54
C ARG A 504 -4.82 3.52 7.26
N MET A 505 -6.12 3.79 7.38
CA MET A 505 -7.05 4.11 6.28
C MET A 505 -7.12 5.62 5.97
N GLY A 506 -6.37 6.46 6.67
CA GLY A 506 -6.33 7.91 6.43
C GLY A 506 -7.64 8.63 6.76
N LEU A 507 -8.44 8.09 7.69
CA LEU A 507 -9.71 8.70 8.14
C LEU A 507 -9.52 9.54 9.40
N ILE A 508 -8.46 9.29 10.17
CA ILE A 508 -8.02 10.13 11.28
C ILE A 508 -6.50 10.38 11.19
N ALA A 509 -6.06 11.49 11.76
CA ALA A 509 -4.64 11.83 11.91
C ALA A 509 -4.35 12.22 13.37
N PRO A 510 -3.15 11.93 13.91
CA PRO A 510 -2.77 12.47 15.21
C PRO A 510 -2.67 14.00 15.13
N THR A 511 -2.95 14.69 16.23
CA THR A 511 -2.73 16.14 16.30
C THR A 511 -1.23 16.46 16.12
N PRO A 512 -0.89 17.65 15.58
CA PRO A 512 0.50 18.05 15.39
C PRO A 512 1.31 17.96 16.69
N ARG A 513 2.58 17.55 16.57
CA ARG A 513 3.51 17.48 17.72
C ARG A 513 3.53 18.81 18.46
N GLY A 514 3.41 18.75 19.78
CA GLY A 514 3.36 19.94 20.66
C GLY A 514 1.96 20.40 21.03
N THR A 515 0.91 19.89 20.36
CA THR A 515 -0.48 20.10 20.78
C THR A 515 -0.72 19.42 22.13
N ARG A 516 -1.34 20.14 23.09
CA ARG A 516 -1.68 19.60 24.40
C ARG A 516 -3.17 19.82 24.71
N PRO A 517 -3.91 18.75 25.08
CA PRO A 517 -3.49 17.35 25.09
C PRO A 517 -3.23 16.80 23.67
N PRO A 518 -2.37 15.77 23.51
CA PRO A 518 -2.33 15.02 22.26
C PRO A 518 -3.70 14.41 21.99
N GLY A 519 -4.08 14.27 20.73
CA GLY A 519 -5.40 13.76 20.37
C GLY A 519 -5.48 13.39 18.89
N TRP A 520 -6.70 13.28 18.39
CA TRP A 520 -6.97 12.89 17.01
C TRP A 520 -7.70 14.01 16.27
N LEU A 521 -7.44 14.09 14.97
CA LEU A 521 -8.17 14.90 14.01
C LEU A 521 -8.96 13.95 13.10
N LEU A 522 -10.26 14.21 12.92
CA LEU A 522 -11.11 13.57 11.93
C LEU A 522 -10.84 14.19 10.56
N ARG A 523 -10.58 13.37 9.56
CA ARG A 523 -10.26 13.85 8.22
C ARG A 523 -11.49 13.90 7.33
N ALA A 524 -11.53 14.82 6.39
CA ALA A 524 -12.67 14.99 5.48
C ALA A 524 -13.13 13.68 4.81
N PRO A 525 -12.25 12.78 4.29
CA PRO A 525 -12.67 11.50 3.71
C PRO A 525 -13.49 10.59 4.64
N ALA A 526 -13.44 10.79 5.96
CA ALA A 526 -14.26 10.04 6.92
C ALA A 526 -15.76 10.26 6.71
N ALA A 527 -16.17 11.46 6.29
CA ALA A 527 -17.59 11.80 6.05
C ALA A 527 -18.25 10.96 4.95
N ARG A 528 -17.45 10.37 4.07
CA ARG A 528 -17.89 9.38 3.07
C ARG A 528 -18.58 8.17 3.70
N PHE A 529 -18.22 7.81 4.92
CA PHE A 529 -18.74 6.65 5.62
C PHE A 529 -19.84 7.00 6.64
N ALA A 530 -20.34 8.23 6.62
CA ALA A 530 -21.45 8.69 7.44
C ALA A 530 -22.67 9.03 6.57
N PRO A 531 -23.88 9.11 7.15
CA PRO A 531 -25.07 9.56 6.43
C PRO A 531 -24.82 10.90 5.72
N ALA A 532 -25.46 11.07 4.55
CA ALA A 532 -25.45 12.36 3.88
C ALA A 532 -26.04 13.43 4.81
N PRO A 533 -25.49 14.66 4.84
CA PRO A 533 -26.00 15.68 5.74
C PRO A 533 -27.40 16.08 5.30
N ASP A 534 -28.33 16.19 6.26
CA ASP A 534 -29.63 16.80 5.98
C ASP A 534 -29.45 18.32 5.89
N LEU A 535 -29.03 18.80 4.72
CA LEU A 535 -28.82 20.22 4.45
C LEU A 535 -30.13 20.99 4.26
N ARG A 536 -31.29 20.31 4.38
CA ARG A 536 -32.59 20.98 4.37
C ARG A 536 -32.81 21.56 5.76
N PRO A 537 -33.03 22.88 5.90
CA PRO A 537 -33.45 23.42 7.18
C PRO A 537 -34.74 22.68 7.58
N ALA A 538 -34.74 22.07 8.76
CA ALA A 538 -35.94 21.49 9.33
C ALA A 538 -37.06 22.54 9.20
N PRO A 539 -38.23 22.21 8.62
CA PRO A 539 -39.32 23.16 8.56
C PRO A 539 -39.62 23.57 9.99
N GLY A 540 -39.25 24.80 10.34
CA GLY A 540 -39.28 25.28 11.70
C GLY A 540 -40.66 25.01 12.29
N THR A 541 -40.72 24.12 13.28
CA THR A 541 -41.93 23.83 14.05
C THR A 541 -42.29 25.00 14.99
N GLY A 542 -41.58 26.12 14.87
CA GLY A 542 -41.94 27.38 15.49
C GLY A 542 -43.16 27.99 14.81
N ARG A 543 -44.16 28.31 15.63
CA ARG A 543 -45.38 29.08 15.29
C ARG A 543 -45.10 30.50 14.75
N HIS A 544 -43.85 30.80 14.37
CA HIS A 544 -43.32 32.11 13.97
C HIS A 544 -42.42 32.05 12.72
N SER A 545 -42.48 30.98 11.92
CA SER A 545 -41.90 30.97 10.58
C SER A 545 -42.67 31.95 9.69
N ARG A 546 -42.26 33.23 9.65
CA ARG A 546 -42.75 34.19 8.66
C ARG A 546 -42.43 33.62 7.28
N ARG A 547 -43.45 33.39 6.46
CA ARG A 547 -43.29 33.24 5.02
C ARG A 547 -42.59 34.51 4.51
N GLU A 548 -41.35 34.37 4.05
CA GLU A 548 -40.78 35.38 3.15
C GLU A 548 -41.75 35.51 1.98
N THR A 549 -42.32 36.70 1.87
CA THR A 549 -43.21 37.04 0.77
C THR A 549 -42.32 37.20 -0.44
N PRO A 550 -42.58 36.53 -1.58
CA PRO A 550 -41.75 36.71 -2.76
C PRO A 550 -41.83 38.19 -3.16
N VAL A 551 -40.67 38.84 -3.23
CA VAL A 551 -40.54 40.19 -3.79
C VAL A 551 -41.08 40.14 -5.21
N ALA A 552 -42.23 40.76 -5.43
CA ALA A 552 -42.83 40.88 -6.75
C ALA A 552 -41.89 41.68 -7.67
N ALA A 553 -41.56 41.10 -8.82
CA ALA A 553 -40.82 41.78 -9.88
C ALA A 553 -41.54 43.08 -10.30
N PRO A 554 -40.81 44.16 -10.62
CA PRO A 554 -41.44 45.39 -11.07
C PRO A 554 -42.14 45.17 -12.41
N ALA A 555 -43.44 45.48 -12.44
CA ALA A 555 -44.25 45.44 -13.65
C ALA A 555 -43.73 46.45 -14.68
N GLY A 556 -43.45 45.98 -15.90
CA GLY A 556 -43.07 46.83 -17.03
C GLY A 556 -44.20 47.80 -17.45
N PRO A 557 -43.87 48.88 -18.18
CA PRO A 557 -44.81 49.96 -18.46
C PRO A 557 -45.94 49.50 -19.38
N ARG A 558 -47.19 49.69 -18.94
CA ARG A 558 -48.40 49.52 -19.75
C ARG A 558 -48.43 50.58 -20.85
N ALA A 559 -48.48 50.13 -22.10
CA ALA A 559 -48.77 50.97 -23.25
C ALA A 559 -50.22 51.48 -23.18
N GLU A 560 -50.40 52.78 -23.01
CA GLU A 560 -51.66 53.47 -23.22
C GLU A 560 -51.96 53.54 -24.73
N ARG A 561 -52.94 52.76 -25.17
CA ARG A 561 -53.70 53.07 -26.38
C ARG A 561 -54.83 54.03 -26.01
N ARG A 562 -54.83 55.23 -26.60
CA ARG A 562 -56.07 56.00 -26.78
C ARG A 562 -56.13 56.58 -28.19
N ALA A 563 -57.25 56.22 -28.82
CA ALA A 563 -58.04 56.85 -29.88
C ALA A 563 -57.34 57.73 -30.91
#